data_AF-A0A497PSB1-F1
#
_entry.id   AF-A0A497PSB1-F1
#
_cell.length_a   1.000
_cell.length_b   1.000
_cell.length_c   1.000
_cell.angle_alpha   90.00
_cell.angle_beta   90.00
_cell.angle_gamma   90.00
#
_symmetry.space_group_name_H-M   'P 1'
#
loop_
_entity.id
_entity.type
_entity.pdbx_description
1 polymer ?
#
loop_
_entity_poly.entity_id
_entity_poly.type
_entity_poly.pdbx_seq_one_letter_code
_entity_poly.pdbx_strand_id
1 'polypeptide(L)'
;DKWYTAWNAFGLANALRGMGRLEDARSLLQEALESFRAQNQNTFADWVEKALADIGADVPSPGELRVWLCPLCGSKFTADQVTSLKSGPTATCEYCGTATG
;
A
#
# COMPACT_ATOMS: atom_id res chain seq x y z
N ASP A 1 20.72 -0.46 13.50
CA ASP A 1 20.53 -1.42 12.40
C ASP A 1 19.04 -1.52 12.12
N LYS A 2 18.60 -1.17 10.90
CA LYS A 2 17.18 -1.00 10.56
C LYS A 2 16.42 -2.32 10.50
N TRP A 3 17.10 -3.43 10.26
CA TRP A 3 16.47 -4.75 10.22
C TRP A 3 16.01 -5.18 11.61
N TYR A 4 16.89 -5.09 12.62
CA TYR A 4 16.55 -5.49 13.99
C TYR A 4 15.45 -4.61 14.59
N THR A 5 15.40 -3.32 14.24
CA THR A 5 14.30 -2.44 14.66
C THR A 5 12.96 -2.93 14.12
N ALA A 6 12.89 -3.26 12.82
CA ALA A 6 11.67 -3.78 12.20
C ALA A 6 11.25 -5.13 12.79
N TRP A 7 12.22 -6.02 13.03
CA TRP A 7 11.99 -7.32 13.66
C TRP A 7 11.44 -7.18 15.08
N ASN A 8 12.03 -6.29 15.89
CA ASN A 8 11.57 -6.04 17.24
C ASN A 8 10.18 -5.39 17.26
N ALA A 9 9.89 -4.47 16.34
CA ALA A 9 8.56 -3.87 16.18
C ALA A 9 7.51 -4.93 15.84
N PHE A 10 7.82 -5.84 14.91
CA PHE A 10 6.93 -6.96 14.57
C PHE A 10 6.67 -7.89 15.75
N GLY A 11 7.72 -8.25 16.51
CA GLY A 11 7.60 -9.07 17.71
C GLY A 11 6.71 -8.42 18.79
N LEU A 12 6.93 -7.13 19.06
CA LEU A 12 6.13 -6.37 20.01
C LEU A 12 4.67 -6.25 19.56
N ALA A 13 4.43 -6.02 18.27
CA ALA A 13 3.09 -5.92 17.72
C ALA A 13 2.32 -7.24 17.88
N ASN A 14 2.97 -8.40 17.70
CA ASN A 14 2.35 -9.70 17.93
C ASN A 14 1.98 -9.92 19.41
N ALA A 15 2.82 -9.45 20.34
CA ALA A 15 2.50 -9.50 21.77
C ALA A 15 1.29 -8.60 22.11
N LEU A 16 1.26 -7.38 21.56
CA LEU A 16 0.14 -6.44 21.73
C LEU A 16 -1.16 -6.99 21.15
N ARG A 17 -1.10 -7.64 19.99
CA ARG A 17 -2.23 -8.36 19.39
C ARG A 17 -2.77 -9.42 20.33
N GLY A 18 -1.89 -10.23 20.94
CA GLY A 18 -2.28 -11.26 21.92
C GLY A 18 -2.94 -10.70 23.17
N MET A 19 -2.63 -9.45 23.54
CA MET A 19 -3.26 -8.72 24.64
C MET A 19 -4.54 -7.94 24.23
N GLY A 20 -4.97 -8.04 22.97
CA GLY A 20 -6.13 -7.30 22.46
C GLY A 20 -5.89 -5.81 22.20
N ARG A 21 -4.64 -5.33 22.30
CA ARG A 21 -4.26 -3.93 22.02
C ARG A 21 -4.06 -3.72 20.52
N LEU A 22 -5.16 -3.85 19.76
CA LEU A 22 -5.11 -3.94 18.29
C LEU A 22 -4.62 -2.67 17.61
N GLU A 23 -4.93 -1.48 18.13
CA GLU A 23 -4.47 -0.20 17.54
C GLU A 23 -2.96 0.01 17.72
N ASP A 24 -2.43 -0.34 18.89
CA ASP A 24 -0.98 -0.27 19.13
C ASP A 24 -0.23 -1.31 18.28
N ALA A 25 -0.80 -2.51 18.15
CA ALA A 25 -0.27 -3.55 17.27
C ALA A 25 -0.27 -3.09 15.81
N ARG A 26 -1.37 -2.47 15.35
CA ARG A 26 -1.50 -1.95 13.97
C ARG A 26 -0.39 -0.95 13.65
N SER A 27 -0.16 0.01 14.53
CA SER A 27 0.83 1.08 14.32
C SER A 27 2.23 0.48 14.13
N LEU A 28 2.62 -0.45 15.01
CA LEU A 28 3.92 -1.12 14.92
C LEU A 28 4.05 -2.07 13.71
N LEU A 29 2.96 -2.74 13.32
CA LEU A 29 2.95 -3.56 12.10
C LEU A 29 3.15 -2.70 10.85
N GLN A 30 2.55 -1.52 10.77
CA GLN A 30 2.73 -0.61 9.64
C GLN A 30 4.18 -0.13 9.52
N GLU A 31 4.79 0.26 10.65
CA GLU A 31 6.21 0.65 10.69
C GLU A 31 7.15 -0.49 10.29
N ALA A 32 6.88 -1.71 10.77
CA ALA A 32 7.66 -2.89 10.42
C ALA A 32 7.53 -3.21 8.92
N LEU A 33 6.32 -3.12 8.36
CA LEU A 33 6.05 -3.38 6.95
C LEU A 33 6.82 -2.42 6.04
N GLU A 34 6.77 -1.12 6.33
CA GLU A 34 7.50 -0.10 5.58
C GLU A 34 9.01 -0.38 5.61
N SER A 35 9.55 -0.70 6.79
CA SER A 35 10.96 -1.01 6.95
C SER A 35 11.39 -2.28 6.21
N PHE A 36 10.60 -3.36 6.24
CA PHE A 36 10.93 -4.59 5.52
C PHE A 36 10.88 -4.40 4.01
N ARG A 37 9.87 -3.69 3.49
CA ARG A 37 9.78 -3.35 2.06
C ARG A 37 10.95 -2.49 1.59
N ALA A 38 11.31 -1.46 2.35
CA ALA A 38 12.45 -0.61 2.02
C ALA A 38 13.79 -1.38 1.96
N GLN A 39 13.86 -2.53 2.62
CA GLN A 39 15.03 -3.41 2.66
C GLN A 39 14.91 -4.62 1.72
N ASN A 40 13.87 -4.69 0.87
CA ASN A 40 13.55 -5.82 -0.01
C ASN A 40 13.43 -7.17 0.74
N GLN A 41 12.98 -7.12 1.99
CA GLN A 41 12.81 -8.27 2.87
C GLN A 41 11.41 -8.88 2.68
N ASN A 42 11.12 -9.37 1.48
CA ASN A 42 9.77 -9.74 1.04
C ASN A 42 9.11 -10.79 1.94
N THR A 43 9.84 -11.84 2.34
CA THR A 43 9.31 -12.87 3.25
C THR A 43 8.79 -12.29 4.57
N PHE A 44 9.52 -11.31 5.11
CA PHE A 44 9.13 -10.66 6.37
C PHE A 44 7.98 -9.68 6.15
N ALA A 45 7.97 -8.96 5.02
CA ALA A 45 6.84 -8.13 4.62
C ALA A 45 5.55 -8.97 4.54
N ASP A 46 5.57 -10.11 3.85
CA ASP A 46 4.41 -11.00 3.71
C ASP A 46 3.85 -11.46 5.08
N TRP A 47 4.74 -11.73 6.05
CA TRP A 47 4.32 -12.08 7.41
C TRP A 47 3.63 -10.93 8.14
N VAL A 48 4.15 -9.71 7.98
CA VAL A 48 3.55 -8.52 8.57
C VAL A 48 2.22 -8.17 7.91
N GLU A 49 2.12 -8.31 6.59
CA GLU A 49 0.87 -8.12 5.83
C GLU A 49 -0.22 -9.08 6.31
N LYS A 50 0.12 -10.36 6.50
CA LYS A 50 -0.79 -11.35 7.08
C LYS A 50 -1.23 -10.94 8.49
N ALA A 51 -0.31 -10.47 9.33
CA ALA A 51 -0.64 -10.05 10.69
C ALA A 51 -1.57 -8.83 10.72
N LEU A 52 -1.41 -7.88 9.79
CA LEU A 52 -2.32 -6.74 9.60
C LEU A 52 -3.71 -7.22 9.17
N ALA A 53 -3.78 -8.13 8.19
CA ALA A 53 -5.04 -8.71 7.74
C ALA A 53 -5.78 -9.46 8.86
N ASP A 54 -5.06 -10.22 9.68
CA ASP A 54 -5.63 -10.97 10.82
C ASP A 54 -6.29 -10.05 11.87
N ILE A 55 -5.84 -8.79 12.00
CA ILE A 55 -6.45 -7.78 12.91
C ILE A 55 -7.47 -6.87 12.20
N GLY A 56 -7.83 -7.18 10.95
CA GLY A 56 -8.75 -6.39 10.15
C GLY A 56 -8.22 -5.00 9.76
N ALA A 57 -6.90 -4.81 9.78
CA ALA A 57 -6.28 -3.57 9.32
C ALA A 57 -6.12 -3.59 7.79
N ASP A 58 -6.19 -2.41 7.19
CA ASP A 58 -5.82 -2.23 5.78
C ASP A 58 -4.33 -2.56 5.60
N VAL A 59 -4.03 -3.37 4.59
CA VAL A 59 -2.66 -3.73 4.22
C VAL A 59 -2.26 -2.80 3.09
N PRO A 60 -1.36 -1.81 3.34
CA PRO A 60 -0.93 -0.90 2.28
C PRO A 60 -0.32 -1.73 1.15
N SER A 61 -0.80 -1.63 -0.09
CA SER A 61 -0.19 -2.32 -1.24
C SER A 61 1.27 -1.86 -1.42
N PRO A 62 2.24 -2.74 -1.75
CA PRO A 62 3.60 -2.31 -2.04
C PRO A 62 3.61 -1.35 -3.23
N GLY A 63 3.99 -0.10 -2.98
CA GLY A 63 4.69 0.73 -3.95
C GLY A 63 4.04 0.97 -5.31
N GLU A 64 2.73 1.09 -5.42
CA GLU A 64 2.14 1.58 -6.67
C GLU A 64 1.55 2.98 -6.48
N LEU A 65 2.43 3.97 -6.64
CA LEU A 65 2.07 5.17 -7.37
C LEU A 65 1.67 4.73 -8.80
N ARG A 66 0.49 4.11 -8.97
CA ARG A 66 -0.18 4.01 -10.27
C ARG A 66 -0.62 5.42 -10.61
N VAL A 67 0.32 6.23 -11.07
CA VAL A 67 -0.01 7.49 -11.73
C VAL A 67 -0.48 7.09 -13.12
N TRP A 68 -1.79 7.12 -13.31
CA TRP A 68 -2.39 6.96 -14.62
C TRP A 68 -2.08 8.23 -15.41
N LEU A 69 -1.36 8.09 -16.52
CA LEU A 69 -1.00 9.18 -17.41
C LEU A 69 -1.74 9.02 -18.74
N CYS A 70 -2.18 10.14 -19.32
CA CYS A 70 -2.68 10.14 -20.70
C CYS A 70 -1.52 9.76 -21.64
N PRO A 71 -1.66 8.73 -22.49
CA PRO A 71 -0.59 8.30 -23.39
C PRO A 71 -0.26 9.31 -24.49
N LEU A 72 -1.15 10.29 -24.77
CA LEU A 72 -0.90 11.30 -25.79
C LEU A 72 -0.13 12.51 -25.25
N CYS A 73 -0.51 13.05 -24.09
CA CYS A 73 0.05 14.30 -23.58
C CYS A 73 0.82 14.16 -22.26
N GLY A 74 0.82 12.97 -21.65
CA GLY A 74 1.50 12.72 -20.37
C GLY A 74 0.86 13.39 -19.15
N SER A 75 -0.32 14.02 -19.28
CA SER A 75 -1.01 14.58 -18.14
C SER A 75 -1.51 13.49 -17.19
N LYS A 76 -1.44 13.75 -15.89
CA LYS A 76 -2.02 12.85 -14.88
C LYS A 76 -3.53 12.83 -14.99
N PHE A 77 -4.11 11.64 -15.05
CA PHE A 77 -5.55 11.44 -14.95
C PHE A 77 -6.04 11.76 -13.54
N THR A 78 -7.22 12.39 -13.45
CA THR A 78 -7.95 12.64 -12.21
C THR A 78 -8.49 11.34 -11.61
N ALA A 79 -8.95 11.39 -10.36
CA ALA A 79 -9.54 10.22 -9.70
C ALA A 79 -10.76 9.67 -10.46
N ASP A 80 -11.56 10.56 -11.06
CA ASP A 80 -12.75 10.19 -11.82
C ASP A 80 -12.40 9.55 -13.17
N GLN A 81 -11.38 10.07 -13.85
CA GLN A 81 -10.85 9.45 -15.08
C GLN A 81 -10.25 8.07 -14.80
N VAL A 82 -9.52 7.91 -13.69
CA VAL A 82 -9.00 6.61 -13.26
C VAL A 82 -10.12 5.64 -12.92
N THR A 83 -11.18 6.11 -12.25
CA THR A 83 -12.36 5.28 -11.94
C THR A 83 -13.08 4.85 -13.22
N SER A 84 -13.16 5.74 -14.22
CA SER A 84 -13.73 5.44 -15.54
C SER A 84 -12.89 4.41 -16.30
N LEU A 85 -11.55 4.55 -16.31
CA LEU A 85 -10.63 3.57 -16.93
C LEU A 85 -10.64 2.19 -16.24
N LYS A 86 -10.93 2.15 -14.93
CA LYS A 86 -11.05 0.89 -14.18
C LYS A 86 -12.39 0.19 -14.42
N SER A 87 -13.46 0.94 -14.65
CA SER A 87 -14.84 0.42 -14.76
C SER A 87 -15.35 0.28 -16.20
N GLY A 88 -14.72 0.95 -17.16
CA GLY A 88 -15.07 0.93 -18.57
C GLY A 88 -13.86 1.07 -19.48
N PRO A 89 -14.03 0.84 -20.80
CA PRO A 89 -12.93 0.72 -21.73
C PRO A 89 -12.43 2.07 -22.26
N THR A 90 -12.90 3.23 -21.78
CA THR A 90 -12.45 4.54 -22.29
C THR A 90 -12.64 5.66 -21.27
N ALA A 91 -11.69 6.58 -21.17
CA ALA A 91 -11.81 7.88 -20.51
C ALA A 91 -11.24 9.00 -21.40
N THR A 92 -11.90 10.16 -21.37
CA THR A 92 -11.43 11.38 -22.06
C THR A 92 -10.48 12.16 -21.14
N CYS A 93 -9.27 12.40 -21.63
CA CYS A 93 -8.30 13.27 -20.97
C CYS A 93 -8.81 14.72 -20.93
N GLU A 94 -8.88 15.28 -19.73
CA GLU A 94 -9.35 16.65 -19.48
C GLU A 94 -8.35 17.70 -19.94
N TYR A 95 -7.07 17.34 -20.06
CA TYR A 95 -6.03 18.27 -20.49
C TYR A 95 -5.98 18.42 -22.02
N CYS A 96 -5.91 17.31 -22.77
CA CYS A 96 -5.77 17.34 -24.23
C CYS A 96 -7.03 16.91 -25.00
N GLY A 97 -8.11 16.52 -24.31
CA GLY A 97 -9.37 16.09 -24.93
C GLY A 97 -9.33 14.70 -25.58
N THR A 98 -8.23 13.96 -25.47
CA THR A 98 -8.10 12.64 -26.12
C THR A 98 -8.87 11.58 -25.36
N ALA A 99 -9.72 10.83 -26.08
CA ALA A 99 -10.34 9.61 -25.56
C ALA A 99 -9.33 8.46 -25.61
N THR A 100 -9.10 7.80 -24.48
CA THR A 100 -8.10 6.75 -24.30
C THR A 100 -8.67 5.60 -23.50
N GLY A 101 -8.35 4.38 -23.90
CA GLY A 101 -9.10 3.19 -23.49
C GLY A 101 -8.43 1.89 -23.86
#